data_AF-A0A834U7E2-F1
#
_entry.id   AF-A0A834U7E2-F1
#
_cell.length_a   1.000
_cell.length_b   1.000
_cell.length_c   1.000
_cell.angle_alpha   90.00
_cell.angle_beta   90.00
_cell.angle_gamma   90.00
#
_symmetry.space_group_name_H-M   'P 1'
#
loop_
_entity.id
_entity.type
_entity.pdbx_description
1 polymer ?
#
loop_
_entity_poly.entity_id
_entity_poly.type
_entity_poly.pdbx_seq_one_letter_code
_entity_poly.pdbx_strand_id
1 'polypeptide(L)'
;MVVNYQAFGKRIIESNMGGHGHGHDTIKIPSSDCYKIENSPALVKFQERLASEGLEDPWLRNEAWRYHPDYKTKTQRVLTYCLRGWKIGIPAFLITVGIEQLLALNKKDDHDHGDHH
;
A
#
# COMPACT_ATOMS: atom_id res chain seq x y z
N MET A 1 -11.11 -57.85 14.80
CA MET A 1 -11.96 -57.19 13.79
C MET A 1 -11.45 -55.78 13.56
N VAL A 2 -10.95 -55.51 12.36
CA VAL A 2 -10.61 -54.16 11.88
C VAL A 2 -11.89 -53.59 11.27
N VAL A 3 -12.32 -52.39 11.69
CA VAL A 3 -13.36 -51.61 10.97
C VAL A 3 -12.94 -50.14 10.96
N ASN A 4 -13.21 -49.53 9.82
CA ASN A 4 -12.48 -48.45 9.15
C ASN A 4 -13.08 -47.06 9.45
N TYR A 5 -12.26 -46.03 9.27
CA TYR A 5 -12.55 -44.60 9.43
C TYR A 5 -13.51 -44.05 8.35
N GLN A 6 -14.08 -42.86 8.63
CA GLN A 6 -14.78 -41.92 7.74
C GLN A 6 -16.32 -42.04 7.67
N ALA A 7 -17.02 -41.23 8.46
CA ALA A 7 -18.32 -40.66 8.07
C ALA A 7 -18.74 -39.52 9.01
N PHE A 8 -19.09 -38.37 8.43
CA PHE A 8 -19.96 -37.32 8.98
C PHE A 8 -19.43 -36.53 10.19
N GLY A 9 -18.77 -35.38 10.03
CA GLY A 9 -19.18 -34.26 9.17
C GLY A 9 -20.10 -33.30 9.95
N LYS A 10 -19.46 -32.37 10.68
CA LYS A 10 -19.93 -31.00 10.99
C LYS A 10 -21.47 -30.78 11.12
N ARG A 11 -22.05 -31.18 12.24
CA ARG A 11 -22.98 -30.33 13.02
C ARG A 11 -22.13 -29.85 14.19
N ILE A 12 -22.07 -28.59 14.62
CA ILE A 12 -23.12 -27.75 15.21
C ILE A 12 -22.50 -26.33 15.24
N ILE A 13 -23.13 -25.33 14.61
CA ILE A 13 -23.35 -23.93 15.07
C ILE A 13 -23.77 -23.04 13.89
N GLU A 14 -25.08 -22.98 13.65
CA GLU A 14 -25.70 -21.75 13.15
C GLU A 14 -25.68 -20.72 14.28
N SER A 15 -25.10 -19.55 14.03
CA SER A 15 -25.40 -18.33 14.77
C SER A 15 -25.83 -17.25 13.77
N ASN A 16 -27.10 -17.31 13.41
CA ASN A 16 -27.85 -16.17 12.87
C ASN A 16 -27.91 -15.08 13.94
N MET A 17 -26.97 -14.13 13.90
CA MET A 17 -26.99 -12.93 14.74
C MET A 17 -26.86 -11.69 13.86
N GLY A 18 -27.96 -10.93 13.78
CA GLY A 18 -27.90 -9.48 13.56
C GLY A 18 -28.23 -8.96 12.16
N GLY A 19 -29.37 -9.35 11.59
CA GLY A 19 -29.99 -8.56 10.53
C GLY A 19 -30.57 -7.26 11.09
N HIS A 20 -30.01 -6.12 10.70
CA HIS A 20 -30.71 -4.82 10.69
C HIS A 20 -30.35 -4.09 9.39
N GLY A 21 -31.37 -3.90 8.56
CA GLY A 21 -31.24 -3.37 7.22
C GLY A 21 -30.92 -1.87 7.19
N HIS A 22 -29.77 -1.56 6.62
CA HIS A 22 -29.54 -0.31 5.89
C HIS A 22 -28.86 -0.71 4.57
N GLY A 23 -29.40 -0.26 3.44
CA GLY A 23 -29.00 -0.61 2.07
C GLY A 23 -27.59 -0.14 1.67
N HIS A 24 -26.57 -0.60 2.39
CA HIS A 24 -25.21 -0.69 1.92
C HIS A 24 -24.96 -2.16 1.60
N ASP A 25 -24.38 -2.44 0.44
CA ASP A 25 -23.89 -3.78 0.09
C ASP A 25 -23.25 -4.42 1.32
N THR A 26 -23.76 -5.60 1.70
CA THR A 26 -23.27 -6.38 2.85
C THR A 26 -21.75 -6.39 2.80
N ILE A 27 -21.12 -5.69 3.75
CA ILE A 27 -19.66 -5.58 3.82
C ILE A 27 -19.14 -7.01 3.95
N LYS A 28 -18.54 -7.53 2.88
CA LYS A 28 -17.93 -8.85 2.88
C LYS A 28 -16.67 -8.77 3.71
N ILE A 29 -16.77 -9.23 4.96
CA ILE A 29 -15.62 -9.33 5.85
C ILE A 29 -14.63 -10.32 5.21
N PRO A 30 -13.37 -9.93 4.98
CA PRO A 30 -12.37 -10.84 4.42
C PRO A 30 -12.16 -12.02 5.37
N SER A 31 -11.86 -13.19 4.81
CA SER A 31 -11.61 -14.40 5.60
C SER A 31 -10.43 -14.18 6.56
N SER A 32 -10.54 -14.67 7.79
CA SER A 32 -9.50 -14.51 8.82
C SER A 32 -8.14 -15.09 8.40
N ASP A 33 -8.12 -16.05 7.49
CA ASP A 33 -6.93 -16.78 7.05
C ASP A 33 -5.99 -15.94 6.18
N CYS A 34 -6.44 -14.79 5.69
CA CYS A 34 -5.60 -13.88 4.91
C CYS A 34 -4.58 -13.11 5.78
N TYR A 35 -4.82 -13.00 7.10
CA TYR A 35 -3.96 -12.25 8.02
C TYR A 35 -2.98 -13.19 8.74
N LYS A 36 -1.86 -13.47 8.08
CA LYS A 36 -0.74 -14.25 8.64
C LYS A 36 0.35 -13.33 9.19
N ILE A 37 0.95 -13.74 10.30
CA ILE A 37 2.06 -13.02 10.95
C ILE A 37 3.28 -12.95 10.01
N GLU A 38 3.54 -14.03 9.26
CA GLU A 38 4.64 -14.18 8.29
C GLU A 38 4.65 -13.09 7.21
N ASN A 39 3.49 -12.52 6.89
CA ASN A 39 3.36 -11.48 5.87
C ASN A 39 3.88 -10.12 6.35
N SER A 40 4.16 -9.96 7.64
CA SER A 40 4.64 -8.71 8.23
C SER A 40 6.03 -8.87 8.84
N PRO A 41 7.07 -8.23 8.26
CA PRO A 41 8.42 -8.29 8.83
C PRO A 41 8.52 -7.61 10.19
N ALA A 42 7.58 -6.72 10.55
CA ALA A 42 7.56 -6.07 11.86
C ALA A 42 7.08 -7.03 12.95
N LEU A 43 6.04 -7.83 12.66
CA LEU A 43 5.47 -8.77 13.63
C LEU A 43 6.36 -10.01 13.81
N VAL A 44 7.01 -10.48 12.75
CA VAL A 44 8.01 -11.55 12.85
C VAL A 44 9.15 -11.16 13.79
N LYS A 45 9.72 -9.96 13.64
CA LYS A 45 10.77 -9.46 14.55
C LYS A 45 10.29 -9.30 16.00
N PHE A 46 9.04 -8.91 16.19
CA PHE A 46 8.45 -8.81 17.51
C PHE A 46 8.29 -10.19 18.15
N GLN A 47 7.84 -11.19 17.38
CA GLN A 47 7.75 -12.57 17.84
C GLN A 47 9.13 -13.15 18.18
N GLU A 48 10.15 -12.92 17.35
CA GLU A 48 11.53 -13.32 17.63
C GLU A 48 12.06 -12.71 18.92
N ARG A 49 11.74 -11.43 19.17
CA ARG A 49 12.13 -10.73 20.41
C ARG A 49 11.44 -11.33 21.63
N LEU A 50 10.13 -11.60 21.54
CA LEU A 50 9.40 -12.26 22.62
C LEU A 50 9.92 -13.68 22.87
N ALA A 51 10.19 -14.42 21.80
CA ALA A 51 10.76 -15.77 21.88
C ALA A 51 12.14 -15.77 22.53
N SER A 52 12.95 -14.73 22.31
CA SER A 52 14.24 -14.55 22.99
C SER A 52 14.12 -14.37 24.51
N GLU A 53 12.96 -13.87 24.96
CA GLU A 53 12.60 -13.73 26.38
C GLU A 53 11.82 -14.97 26.89
N GLY A 54 11.51 -15.93 26.02
CA GLY A 54 10.72 -17.12 26.33
C GLY A 54 9.20 -16.88 26.39
N LEU A 55 8.72 -15.75 25.86
CA LEU A 55 7.31 -15.38 25.83
C LEU A 55 6.70 -15.58 24.43
N GLU A 56 5.41 -15.88 24.39
CA GLU A 56 4.61 -15.91 23.16
C GLU A 56 3.33 -15.09 23.38
N ASP A 57 3.02 -14.19 22.45
CA ASP A 57 1.80 -13.37 22.50
C ASP A 57 0.69 -13.98 21.61
N PRO A 58 -0.41 -14.49 22.19
CA PRO A 58 -1.51 -15.09 21.44
C PRO A 58 -2.33 -14.08 20.62
N TRP A 59 -2.22 -12.77 20.91
CA TRP A 59 -2.95 -11.71 20.19
C TRP A 59 -2.25 -11.21 18.94
N LEU A 60 -1.03 -11.67 18.67
CA LEU A 60 -0.21 -11.16 17.57
C LEU A 60 -0.89 -11.33 16.19
N ARG A 61 -1.65 -12.42 16.02
CA ARG A 61 -2.44 -12.66 14.80
C ARG A 61 -3.58 -11.64 14.63
N ASN A 62 -4.19 -11.18 15.72
CA ASN A 62 -5.22 -10.14 15.66
C ASN A 62 -4.63 -8.79 15.22
N GLU A 63 -3.35 -8.54 15.44
CA GLU A 63 -2.70 -7.29 15.01
C GLU A 63 -2.18 -7.35 13.56
N ALA A 64 -2.12 -8.54 12.96
CA ALA A 64 -1.59 -8.77 11.62
C ALA A 64 -2.25 -7.92 10.53
N TRP A 65 -3.55 -7.60 10.67
CA TRP A 65 -4.24 -6.76 9.68
C TRP A 65 -3.67 -5.34 9.59
N ARG A 66 -3.15 -4.77 10.70
CA ARG A 66 -2.62 -3.39 10.71
C ARG A 66 -1.31 -3.26 9.94
N TYR A 67 -0.54 -4.33 9.95
CA TYR A 67 0.78 -4.39 9.32
C TYR A 67 0.76 -5.14 7.98
N HIS A 68 -0.43 -5.34 7.40
CA HIS A 68 -0.59 -5.94 6.09
C HIS A 68 0.14 -5.09 5.03
N PRO A 69 0.84 -5.69 4.05
CA PRO A 69 1.64 -4.98 3.04
C PRO A 69 0.84 -3.94 2.23
N ASP A 70 -0.48 -4.12 2.10
CA ASP A 70 -1.36 -3.13 1.45
C ASP A 70 -1.33 -1.77 2.16
N TYR A 71 -1.12 -1.77 3.47
CA TYR A 71 -0.92 -0.56 4.25
C TYR A 71 0.53 -0.11 4.15
N LYS A 72 0.89 0.51 3.01
CA LYS A 72 2.19 1.12 2.70
C LYS A 72 2.95 1.60 3.94
N THR A 73 4.26 1.37 3.97
CA THR A 73 5.11 1.79 5.10
C THR A 73 5.07 3.31 5.29
N LYS A 74 5.35 3.79 6.51
CA LYS A 74 5.35 5.24 6.82
C LYS A 74 6.21 6.03 5.82
N THR A 75 7.40 5.52 5.52
CA THR A 75 8.33 6.09 4.54
C THR A 75 7.73 6.17 3.14
N GLN A 76 7.09 5.09 2.67
CA GLN A 76 6.42 5.08 1.36
C GLN A 76 5.28 6.10 1.31
N ARG A 77 4.53 6.30 2.39
CA ARG A 77 3.46 7.31 2.45
C ARG A 77 4.05 8.72 2.34
N VAL A 78 5.07 9.04 3.14
CA VAL A 78 5.74 10.35 3.09
C VAL A 78 6.28 10.61 1.68
N LEU A 79 6.98 9.66 1.09
CA LEU A 79 7.52 9.80 -0.26
C LEU A 79 6.41 9.96 -1.32
N THR A 80 5.31 9.21 -1.19
CA THR A 80 4.14 9.34 -2.07
C THR A 80 3.52 10.73 -1.95
N TYR A 81 3.46 11.32 -0.76
CA TYR A 81 2.95 12.67 -0.56
C TYR A 81 3.89 13.72 -1.16
N CYS A 82 5.20 13.62 -0.90
CA CYS A 82 6.18 14.58 -1.41
C CYS A 82 6.35 14.50 -2.94
N LEU A 83 6.37 13.30 -3.52
CA LEU A 83 6.65 13.09 -4.94
C LEU A 83 5.39 12.89 -5.80
N ARG A 84 4.19 13.13 -5.27
CA ARG A 84 2.93 12.90 -6.01
C ARG A 84 2.89 13.62 -7.36
N GLY A 85 3.36 14.86 -7.39
CA GLY A 85 3.30 15.75 -8.56
C GLY A 85 4.51 15.67 -9.48
N TRP A 86 5.59 14.95 -9.10
CA TRP A 86 6.86 15.02 -9.81
C TRP A 86 6.76 14.54 -11.27
N LYS A 87 5.83 13.60 -11.56
CA LYS A 87 5.62 13.02 -12.88
C LYS A 87 5.07 14.03 -13.89
N ILE A 88 4.38 15.06 -13.41
CA ILE A 88 3.81 16.13 -14.25
C ILE A 88 4.73 17.35 -14.20
N GLY A 89 5.27 17.67 -13.01
CA GLY A 89 6.14 18.82 -12.82
C GLY A 89 7.44 18.75 -13.61
N ILE A 90 8.12 17.59 -13.65
CA ILE A 90 9.39 17.45 -14.39
C ILE A 90 9.20 17.64 -15.90
N PRO A 91 8.24 16.97 -16.57
CA PRO A 91 8.01 17.21 -18.00
C PRO A 91 7.61 18.66 -18.31
N ALA A 92 6.74 19.26 -17.51
CA ALA A 92 6.33 20.65 -17.71
C ALA A 92 7.53 21.60 -17.61
N PHE A 93 8.39 21.41 -16.60
CA PHE A 93 9.62 22.17 -16.43
C PHE A 93 10.60 22.01 -17.60
N LEU A 94 10.78 20.79 -18.12
CA LEU A 94 11.65 20.56 -19.27
C LEU A 94 11.12 21.21 -20.55
N ILE A 95 9.79 21.18 -20.74
CA ILE A 95 9.13 21.86 -21.86
C ILE A 95 9.36 23.37 -21.77
N THR A 96 9.18 23.97 -20.60
CA THR A 96 9.39 25.41 -20.43
C THR A 96 10.84 25.81 -20.70
N VAL A 97 11.82 25.05 -20.18
CA VAL A 97 13.25 25.29 -20.45
C VAL A 97 13.57 25.15 -21.94
N GLY A 98 12.98 24.16 -22.62
CA GLY A 98 13.14 23.99 -24.07
C GLY A 98 12.58 25.15 -24.89
N ILE A 99 11.41 25.67 -24.52
CA ILE A 99 10.79 26.84 -25.15
C ILE A 99 11.66 28.09 -24.91
N GLU A 100 12.11 28.31 -23.67
CA GLU A 100 12.98 29.44 -23.33
C GLU A 100 14.27 29.43 -24.15
N GLN A 101 14.90 28.26 -24.34
CA GLN A 101 16.10 28.17 -25.16
C GLN A 101 15.84 28.41 -26.65
N LEU A 102 14.74 27.89 -27.21
CA LEU A 102 14.36 28.16 -28.59
C LEU A 102 14.13 29.66 -28.84
N LEU A 103 13.41 30.32 -27.93
CA LEU A 103 13.17 31.77 -28.02
C LEU A 103 14.47 32.57 -27.82
N ALA A 104 15.34 32.15 -26.90
CA ALA A 104 16.63 32.80 -26.65
C ALA A 104 17.61 32.66 -27.82
N LEU A 105 17.49 31.60 -28.63
CA LEU A 105 18.26 31.44 -29.87
C LEU A 105 17.71 32.34 -30.98
N ASN A 106 16.40 32.32 -31.24
CA ASN A 106 15.79 33.20 -32.24
C ASN A 106 16.04 34.69 -31.97
N LYS A 107 16.05 35.09 -30.68
CA LYS A 107 16.27 36.49 -30.30
C LYS A 107 17.73 36.94 -30.43
N LYS A 108 18.68 36.02 -30.58
CA LYS A 108 20.10 36.36 -30.84
C LYS A 108 20.36 36.67 -32.31
N ASP A 109 19.47 36.24 -33.22
CA ASP A 109 19.61 36.51 -34.66
C ASP A 109 19.05 37.88 -35.07
N ASP A 110 18.20 38.51 -34.24
CA ASP A 110 17.61 39.84 -34.49
C ASP A 110 18.49 41.04 -34.06
N HIS A 111 19.78 40.82 -33.76
CA HIS A 111 20.73 41.87 -33.34
C HIS A 111 21.90 42.14 -34.29
N ASP A 112 21.86 41.63 -35.51
CA ASP A 112 22.76 42.11 -36.57
C ASP A 112 21.96 42.82 -37.66
N HIS A 113 22.35 44.07 -37.90
CA HIS A 113 22.08 44.95 -39.06
C HIS A 113 21.36 46.27 -38.75
N GLY A 114 22.18 47.32 -38.66
CA GLY A 114 21.80 48.74 -38.70
C GLY A 114 22.52 49.52 -37.59
N ASP A 115 23.36 50.52 -37.83
CA ASP A 115 23.71 51.24 -39.05
C ASP A 115 25.00 52.03 -38.77
N HIS A 116 25.63 52.47 -39.85
CA HIS A 116 26.83 53.29 -39.97
C HIS A 116 26.93 54.51 -39.03
N HIS A 117 28.16 54.83 -38.61
CA HIS A 117 28.73 56.18 -38.66
C HIS A 117 30.26 56.14 -38.65
#